data_AF-A0A2D9EB10-F1
#
_entry.id   AF-A0A2D9EB10-F1
#
_cell.length_a   1.000
_cell.length_b   1.000
_cell.length_c   1.000
_cell.angle_alpha   90.00
_cell.angle_beta   90.00
_cell.angle_gamma   90.00
#
_symmetry.space_group_name_H-M   'P 1'
#
loop_
_entity.id
_entity.type
_entity.pdbx_description
1 polymer ?
#
loop_
_entity_poly.entity_id
_entity_poly.type
_entity_poly.pdbx_seq_one_letter_code
_entity_poly.pdbx_strand_id
1 'polypeptide(L)'
;MKWFKKNKEEPSKGGNRKLSEEQKSAREEAKKLAEKAAEDAKAAAAEKAQKARDKATRSSAENRAKVVKEQAKKDKETNSTGKIVRDIISGRFLTEEGMLEHIPYLFFVCVLFLINISLGYVFENVGRDKAKTKRQLEEVNSEYKTLMSDLEARLQQSRVETATKDLGLDLIQPNKQPFLLEENADE
;
A
#
# COMPACT_ATOMS: atom_id res chain seq x y z
N MET A 1 36.70 44.04 33.35
CA MET A 1 35.78 45.20 33.46
C MET A 1 34.67 44.80 34.45
N LYS A 2 34.85 44.85 35.77
CA LYS A 2 34.99 45.99 36.70
C LYS A 2 33.98 47.12 36.42
N TRP A 3 32.89 47.12 37.19
CA TRP A 3 32.12 48.27 37.68
C TRP A 3 31.15 47.74 38.76
N PHE A 4 31.62 47.43 39.98
CA PHE A 4 31.81 48.33 41.11
C PHE A 4 30.70 49.39 41.26
N LYS A 5 29.79 49.15 42.22
CA LYS A 5 29.49 50.15 43.26
C LYS A 5 28.89 49.48 44.51
N LYS A 6 29.78 48.97 45.34
CA LYS A 6 29.53 48.68 46.76
C LYS A 6 29.73 50.01 47.51
N ASN A 7 28.65 50.74 47.76
CA ASN A 7 28.62 51.85 48.72
C ASN A 7 28.06 51.27 50.02
N LYS A 8 28.92 50.93 50.99
CA LYS A 8 29.43 51.81 52.05
C LYS A 8 28.32 52.13 53.04
N GLU A 9 28.01 51.10 53.83
CA GLU A 9 27.32 51.24 55.12
C GLU A 9 28.29 51.89 56.11
N GLU A 10 27.82 52.93 56.79
CA GLU A 10 28.10 53.35 58.18
C GLU A 10 27.68 54.82 58.36
N PRO A 11 27.26 55.30 59.54
CA PRO A 11 26.92 54.59 60.77
C PRO A 11 25.48 54.86 61.20
N SER A 12 24.76 53.87 61.73
CA SER A 12 23.54 54.18 62.49
C SER A 12 23.60 53.46 63.82
N LYS A 13 24.07 54.22 64.81
CA LYS A 13 23.95 53.92 66.24
C LYS A 13 22.60 53.29 66.50
N GLY A 14 22.62 52.02 66.90
CA GLY A 14 21.49 51.35 67.52
C GLY A 14 21.04 52.14 68.74
N GLY A 15 20.04 52.99 68.53
CA GLY A 15 19.21 53.54 69.58
C GLY A 15 17.82 52.98 69.34
N ASN A 16 17.26 52.31 70.34
CA ASN A 16 15.87 51.85 70.34
C ASN A 16 14.92 53.05 70.28
N ARG A 17 14.78 53.67 69.10
CA ARG A 17 13.67 54.56 68.78
C ARG A 17 12.48 53.65 68.49
N LYS A 18 11.65 53.44 69.51
CA LYS A 18 10.36 52.76 69.36
C LYS A 18 9.62 53.45 68.20
N LEU A 19 9.23 52.67 67.19
CA LEU A 19 8.43 53.15 66.06
C LEU A 19 7.23 53.93 66.60
N SER A 20 7.04 55.17 66.13
CA SER A 20 5.84 55.96 66.43
C SER A 20 4.60 55.19 65.98
N GLU A 21 3.50 55.34 66.72
CA GLU A 21 2.25 54.61 66.52
C GLU A 21 1.69 54.77 65.09
N GLU A 22 1.92 55.93 64.45
CA GLU A 22 1.50 56.19 63.06
C GLU A 22 2.26 55.35 62.01
N GLN A 23 3.53 55.00 62.26
CA GLN A 23 4.30 54.15 61.34
C GLN A 23 3.91 52.68 61.46
N LYS A 24 3.39 52.27 62.62
CA LYS A 24 2.87 50.91 62.84
C LYS A 24 1.52 50.75 62.16
N SER A 25 0.61 51.71 62.29
CA SER A 25 -0.70 51.67 61.63
C SER A 25 -0.56 51.66 60.11
N ALA A 26 0.26 52.54 59.53
CA ALA A 26 0.50 52.57 58.09
C ALA A 26 1.09 51.25 57.55
N ARG A 27 1.94 50.58 58.35
CA ARG A 27 2.53 49.28 57.99
C ARG A 27 1.54 48.13 58.14
N GLU A 28 0.67 48.16 59.14
CA GLU A 28 -0.41 47.19 59.32
C GLU A 28 -1.47 47.32 58.23
N GLU A 29 -1.83 48.54 57.84
CA GLU A 29 -2.72 48.80 56.71
C GLU A 29 -2.11 48.34 55.39
N ALA A 30 -0.82 48.61 55.16
CA ALA A 30 -0.11 48.12 53.98
C ALA A 30 -0.03 46.58 53.95
N LYS A 31 0.19 45.93 55.10
CA LYS A 31 0.17 44.46 55.20
C LYS A 31 -1.21 43.89 54.92
N LYS A 32 -2.28 44.48 55.48
CA LYS A 32 -3.66 44.05 55.23
C LYS A 32 -4.07 44.26 53.77
N LEU A 33 -3.63 45.35 53.15
CA LEU A 33 -3.85 45.60 51.72
C LEU A 33 -3.08 44.58 50.86
N ALA A 34 -1.85 44.24 51.23
CA ALA A 34 -1.04 43.23 50.55
C ALA A 34 -1.60 41.81 50.72
N GLU A 35 -2.11 41.45 51.91
CA GLU A 35 -2.77 40.18 52.16
C GLU A 35 -4.09 40.06 51.39
N LYS A 36 -4.92 41.11 51.37
CA LYS A 36 -6.13 41.15 50.53
C LYS A 36 -5.79 41.04 49.04
N ALA A 37 -4.82 41.80 48.55
CA ALA A 37 -4.39 41.71 47.16
C ALA A 37 -3.81 40.33 46.81
N ALA A 38 -3.13 39.67 47.76
CA ALA A 38 -2.62 38.30 47.57
C ALA A 38 -3.74 37.26 47.58
N GLU A 39 -4.76 37.42 48.43
CA GLU A 39 -5.97 36.58 48.46
C GLU A 39 -6.78 36.74 47.17
N ASP A 40 -7.00 37.97 46.70
CA ASP A 40 -7.71 38.26 45.45
C ASP A 40 -6.93 37.73 44.23
N ALA A 41 -5.60 37.84 44.23
CA ALA A 41 -4.75 37.26 43.19
C ALA A 41 -4.78 35.71 43.20
N LYS A 42 -4.82 35.08 44.39
CA LYS A 42 -4.97 33.63 44.52
C LYS A 42 -6.36 33.16 44.09
N ALA A 43 -7.42 33.90 44.43
CA ALA A 43 -8.78 33.61 44.00
C ALA A 43 -8.92 33.73 42.48
N ALA A 44 -8.38 34.80 41.87
CA ALA A 44 -8.36 34.97 40.42
C ALA A 44 -7.50 33.91 39.70
N ALA A 45 -6.39 33.47 40.31
CA ALA A 45 -5.57 32.38 39.77
C ALA A 45 -6.28 31.02 39.90
N ALA A 46 -6.97 30.77 41.01
CA ALA A 46 -7.76 29.56 41.23
C ALA A 46 -8.94 29.47 40.25
N GLU A 47 -9.65 30.58 40.01
CA GLU A 47 -10.76 30.64 39.06
C GLU A 47 -10.27 30.43 37.61
N LYS A 48 -9.13 31.02 37.22
CA LYS A 48 -8.52 30.78 35.91
C LYS A 48 -8.04 29.33 35.75
N ALA A 49 -7.48 28.74 36.82
CA ALA A 49 -7.06 27.35 36.82
C ALA A 49 -8.25 26.38 36.74
N GLN A 50 -9.36 26.68 37.42
CA GLN A 50 -10.61 25.91 37.32
C GLN A 50 -11.22 26.03 35.92
N LYS A 51 -11.33 27.24 35.35
CA LYS A 51 -11.82 27.44 33.97
C LYS A 51 -10.95 26.74 32.93
N ALA A 52 -9.63 26.70 33.12
CA ALA A 52 -8.72 25.95 32.25
C ALA A 52 -8.94 24.43 32.35
N ARG A 53 -9.16 23.92 33.57
CA ARG A 53 -9.49 22.50 33.81
C ARG A 53 -10.86 22.12 33.22
N ASP A 54 -11.88 22.96 33.41
CA ASP A 54 -13.23 22.72 32.87
C ASP A 54 -13.26 22.79 31.34
N LYS A 55 -12.46 23.66 30.73
CA LYS A 55 -12.31 23.70 29.26
C LYS A 55 -11.61 22.45 28.73
N ALA A 56 -10.60 21.95 29.45
CA ALA A 56 -9.91 20.72 29.09
C ALA A 56 -10.79 19.46 29.25
N THR A 57 -11.59 19.39 30.33
CA THR A 57 -12.51 18.26 30.56
C THR A 57 -13.69 18.26 29.59
N ARG A 58 -14.26 19.44 29.27
CA ARG A 58 -15.33 19.55 28.25
C ARG A 58 -14.83 19.17 26.85
N SER A 59 -13.66 19.67 26.44
CA SER A 59 -13.05 19.30 25.16
C SER A 59 -12.76 17.79 25.08
N SER A 60 -12.25 17.19 26.16
CA SER A 60 -12.01 15.74 26.22
C SER A 60 -13.30 14.92 26.21
N ALA A 61 -14.33 15.34 26.95
CA ALA A 61 -15.62 14.66 26.99
C ALA A 61 -16.36 14.73 25.65
N GLU A 62 -16.32 15.86 24.95
CA GLU A 62 -16.96 16.03 23.66
C GLU A 62 -16.26 15.22 22.56
N ASN A 63 -14.92 15.18 22.57
CA ASN A 63 -14.14 14.34 21.67
C ASN A 63 -14.36 12.85 21.96
N ARG A 64 -14.40 12.44 23.23
CA ARG A 64 -14.67 11.05 23.61
C ARG A 64 -16.09 10.62 23.24
N ALA A 65 -17.08 11.50 23.39
CA ALA A 65 -18.45 11.24 22.96
C ALA A 65 -18.58 11.13 21.42
N LYS A 66 -17.83 11.95 20.66
CA LYS A 66 -17.76 11.86 19.20
C LYS A 66 -17.09 10.55 18.75
N VAL A 67 -15.96 10.19 19.36
CA VAL A 67 -15.24 8.94 19.05
C VAL A 67 -16.08 7.70 19.39
N VAL A 68 -16.76 7.68 20.54
CA VAL A 68 -17.65 6.56 20.92
C VAL A 68 -18.86 6.47 19.99
N LYS A 69 -19.46 7.59 19.58
CA LYS A 69 -20.57 7.58 18.60
C LYS A 69 -20.12 7.15 17.21
N GLU A 70 -18.91 7.51 16.79
CA GLU A 70 -18.35 7.11 15.51
C GLU A 70 -17.96 5.62 15.50
N GLN A 71 -17.37 5.13 16.59
CA GLN A 71 -17.07 3.71 16.79
C GLN A 71 -18.34 2.86 16.87
N ALA A 72 -19.35 3.27 17.64
CA ALA A 72 -20.62 2.56 17.72
C ALA A 72 -21.38 2.52 16.38
N LYS A 73 -21.17 3.50 15.49
CA LYS A 73 -21.70 3.46 14.11
C LYS A 73 -20.91 2.48 13.24
N LYS A 74 -19.58 2.50 13.28
CA LYS A 74 -18.72 1.57 12.54
C LYS A 74 -18.93 0.11 12.96
N ASP A 75 -19.04 -0.15 14.26
CA ASP A 75 -19.28 -1.49 14.80
C ASP A 75 -20.66 -2.05 14.44
N LYS A 76 -21.65 -1.15 14.23
CA LYS A 76 -23.00 -1.53 13.81
C LYS A 76 -23.09 -1.81 12.31
N GLU A 77 -22.28 -1.11 11.51
CA GLU A 77 -22.20 -1.30 10.07
C GLU A 77 -21.44 -2.59 9.71
N THR A 78 -20.30 -2.87 10.36
CA THR A 78 -19.54 -4.11 10.16
C THR A 78 -20.30 -5.35 10.67
N ASN A 79 -21.06 -5.23 11.76
CA ASN A 79 -21.95 -6.29 12.23
C ASN A 79 -23.17 -6.51 11.33
N SER A 80 -23.60 -5.51 10.55
CA SER A 80 -24.77 -5.63 9.68
C SER A 80 -24.50 -6.58 8.51
N THR A 81 -23.37 -6.41 7.84
CA THR A 81 -22.98 -7.29 6.71
C THR A 81 -22.73 -8.72 7.18
N GLY A 82 -22.07 -8.90 8.33
CA GLY A 82 -21.84 -10.22 8.92
C GLY A 82 -23.14 -10.93 9.35
N LYS A 83 -24.16 -10.17 9.79
CA LYS A 83 -25.50 -10.70 10.06
C LYS A 83 -26.16 -11.21 8.79
N ILE A 84 -26.13 -10.45 7.70
CA ILE A 84 -26.75 -10.85 6.43
C ILE A 84 -26.12 -12.13 5.88
N VAL A 85 -24.79 -12.24 5.87
CA VAL A 85 -24.10 -13.46 5.41
C VAL A 85 -24.45 -14.66 6.30
N ARG A 86 -24.51 -14.47 7.62
CA ARG A 86 -24.93 -15.51 8.57
C ARG A 86 -26.39 -15.90 8.40
N ASP A 87 -27.28 -14.97 8.09
CA ASP A 87 -28.71 -15.21 7.88
C ASP A 87 -28.96 -15.96 6.56
N ILE A 88 -28.12 -15.75 5.54
CA ILE A 88 -28.10 -16.55 4.31
C ILE A 88 -27.63 -17.98 4.59
N ILE A 89 -26.50 -18.14 5.30
CA ILE A 89 -25.94 -19.48 5.61
C ILE A 89 -26.84 -20.27 6.58
N SER A 90 -27.47 -19.60 7.54
CA SER A 90 -28.41 -20.23 8.48
C SER A 90 -29.78 -20.54 7.87
N GLY A 91 -30.00 -20.22 6.60
CA GLY A 91 -31.22 -20.55 5.87
C GLY A 91 -32.42 -19.67 6.19
N ARG A 92 -32.26 -18.66 7.07
CA ARG A 92 -33.32 -17.70 7.42
C ARG A 92 -33.77 -16.88 6.20
N PHE A 93 -32.83 -16.58 5.31
CA PHE A 93 -33.10 -15.94 4.02
C PHE A 93 -34.01 -16.81 3.13
N LEU A 94 -33.79 -18.14 3.07
CA LEU A 94 -34.59 -19.05 2.24
C LEU A 94 -36.02 -19.25 2.76
N THR A 95 -36.26 -19.05 4.05
CA THR A 95 -37.56 -19.21 4.69
C THR A 95 -38.43 -17.96 4.65
N GLU A 96 -37.92 -16.83 4.12
CA GLU A 96 -38.72 -15.61 3.99
C GLU A 96 -39.83 -15.83 2.94
N GLU A 97 -41.07 -15.45 3.24
CA GLU A 97 -42.27 -15.81 2.46
C GLU A 97 -42.18 -15.40 0.97
N GLY A 98 -41.41 -14.38 0.64
CA GLY A 98 -41.17 -13.93 -0.76
C GLY A 98 -40.03 -14.67 -1.50
N MET A 99 -39.20 -15.45 -0.81
CA MET A 99 -38.06 -16.15 -1.41
C MET A 99 -38.46 -17.47 -2.08
N LEU A 100 -39.51 -18.12 -1.58
CA LEU A 100 -39.93 -19.45 -2.03
C LEU A 100 -40.30 -19.45 -3.52
N GLU A 101 -40.86 -18.35 -4.03
CA GLU A 101 -41.24 -18.19 -5.43
C GLU A 101 -40.03 -18.12 -6.38
N HIS A 102 -38.84 -17.79 -5.86
CA HIS A 102 -37.59 -17.69 -6.61
C HIS A 102 -36.62 -18.88 -6.38
N ILE A 103 -37.03 -19.92 -5.65
CA ILE A 103 -36.25 -21.17 -5.50
C ILE A 103 -35.72 -21.74 -6.83
N PRO A 104 -36.51 -21.84 -7.92
CA PRO A 104 -35.97 -22.38 -9.18
C PRO A 104 -34.84 -21.52 -9.76
N TYR A 105 -34.88 -20.20 -9.56
CA TYR A 105 -33.80 -19.31 -9.98
C TYR A 105 -32.52 -19.51 -9.15
N LEU A 106 -32.66 -19.69 -7.82
CA LEU A 106 -31.50 -19.99 -6.97
C LEU A 106 -30.85 -21.32 -7.35
N PHE A 107 -31.66 -22.34 -7.65
CA PHE A 107 -31.16 -23.62 -8.13
C PHE A 107 -30.40 -23.47 -9.46
N PHE A 108 -30.93 -22.68 -10.39
CA PHE A 108 -30.23 -22.36 -11.64
C PHE A 108 -28.86 -21.72 -11.39
N VAL A 109 -28.76 -20.77 -10.46
CA VAL A 109 -27.49 -20.15 -10.08
C VAL A 109 -26.53 -21.15 -9.43
N CYS A 110 -27.01 -22.05 -8.57
CA CYS A 110 -26.19 -23.13 -8.01
C CYS A 110 -25.62 -24.05 -9.10
N VAL A 111 -26.44 -24.45 -10.07
CA VAL A 111 -25.99 -25.25 -11.22
C VAL A 111 -24.97 -24.48 -12.05
N LEU A 112 -25.20 -23.18 -12.29
CA LEU A 112 -24.24 -22.31 -12.98
C LEU A 112 -22.90 -22.26 -12.24
N PHE A 113 -22.93 -22.23 -10.91
CA PHE A 113 -21.73 -22.27 -10.06
C PHE A 113 -20.96 -23.58 -10.23
N LEU A 114 -21.64 -24.72 -10.26
CA LEU A 114 -21.04 -26.02 -10.52
C LEU A 114 -20.38 -26.07 -11.90
N ILE A 115 -21.09 -25.59 -12.93
CA ILE A 115 -20.54 -25.47 -14.29
C ILE A 115 -19.30 -24.58 -14.30
N ASN A 116 -19.32 -23.47 -13.56
CA ASN A 116 -18.19 -22.54 -13.49
C ASN A 116 -16.93 -23.21 -12.90
N ILE A 117 -17.10 -23.95 -11.80
CA ILE A 117 -16.01 -24.72 -11.18
C ILE A 117 -15.52 -25.82 -12.14
N SER A 118 -16.43 -26.53 -12.81
CA SER A 118 -16.05 -27.53 -13.82
C SER A 118 -15.25 -26.91 -14.97
N LEU A 119 -15.64 -25.73 -15.44
CA LEU A 119 -14.92 -25.01 -16.50
C LEU A 119 -13.51 -24.63 -16.04
N GLY A 120 -13.35 -24.22 -14.78
CA GLY A 120 -12.04 -24.00 -14.17
C GLY A 120 -11.16 -25.25 -14.16
N TYR A 121 -11.73 -26.43 -13.88
CA TYR A 121 -10.99 -27.69 -13.91
C TYR A 121 -10.53 -28.09 -15.33
N VAL A 122 -11.37 -27.84 -16.34
CA VAL A 122 -11.01 -28.07 -17.74
C VAL A 122 -9.81 -27.21 -18.16
N PHE A 123 -9.71 -25.98 -17.67
CA PHE A 123 -8.59 -25.09 -17.96
C PHE A 123 -7.23 -25.65 -17.52
N GLU A 124 -7.14 -26.30 -16.36
CA GLU A 124 -5.89 -26.87 -15.87
C GLU A 124 -5.41 -28.02 -16.78
N ASN A 125 -6.33 -28.90 -17.16
CA ASN A 125 -6.03 -30.03 -18.05
C ASN A 125 -5.58 -29.53 -19.43
N VAL A 126 -6.34 -28.62 -20.02
CA VAL A 126 -6.00 -28.01 -21.33
C VAL A 126 -4.66 -27.26 -21.26
N GLY A 127 -4.35 -26.60 -20.15
CA GLY A 127 -3.07 -25.94 -19.94
C GLY A 127 -1.89 -26.91 -19.97
N ARG A 128 -2.01 -28.05 -19.27
CA ARG A 128 -0.97 -29.11 -19.29
C ARG A 128 -0.81 -29.74 -20.67
N ASP A 129 -1.91 -30.02 -21.35
CA ASP A 129 -1.87 -30.66 -22.66
C ASP A 129 -1.26 -29.72 -23.71
N LYS A 130 -1.61 -28.43 -23.68
CA LYS A 130 -0.95 -27.41 -24.51
C LYS A 130 0.57 -27.37 -24.28
N ALA A 131 1.02 -27.44 -23.02
CA ALA A 131 2.44 -27.44 -22.71
C ALA A 131 3.15 -28.70 -23.25
N LYS A 132 2.53 -29.87 -23.15
CA LYS A 132 3.07 -31.12 -23.71
C LYS A 132 3.14 -31.08 -25.23
N THR A 133 2.05 -30.71 -25.90
CA THR A 133 1.99 -30.61 -27.36
C THR A 133 2.98 -29.57 -27.88
N LYS A 134 3.14 -28.43 -27.20
CA LYS A 134 4.13 -27.42 -27.58
C LYS A 134 5.56 -27.97 -27.52
N ARG A 135 5.91 -28.72 -26.46
CA ARG A 135 7.23 -29.35 -26.35
C ARG A 135 7.46 -30.38 -27.46
N GLN A 136 6.47 -31.22 -27.76
CA GLN A 136 6.56 -32.18 -28.85
C GLN A 136 6.76 -31.48 -30.21
N LEU A 137 6.08 -30.36 -30.43
CA LEU A 137 6.25 -29.57 -31.65
C LEU A 137 7.65 -28.92 -31.73
N GLU A 138 8.17 -28.40 -30.61
CA GLU A 138 9.51 -27.84 -30.54
C GLU A 138 10.59 -28.89 -30.80
N GLU A 139 10.42 -30.11 -30.28
CA GLU A 139 11.30 -31.26 -30.51
C GLU A 139 11.30 -31.67 -31.98
N VAL A 140 10.13 -31.88 -32.59
CA VAL A 140 10.04 -32.21 -34.02
C VAL A 140 10.64 -31.11 -34.90
N ASN A 141 10.48 -29.85 -34.52
CA ASN A 141 11.06 -28.73 -35.26
C ASN A 141 12.59 -28.66 -35.11
N SER A 142 13.14 -29.02 -33.94
CA SER A 142 14.59 -29.07 -33.75
C SER A 142 15.20 -30.23 -34.53
N GLU A 143 14.54 -31.39 -34.56
CA GLU A 143 14.92 -32.52 -35.41
C GLU A 143 14.89 -32.13 -36.88
N TYR A 144 13.78 -31.56 -37.36
CA TYR A 144 13.65 -31.09 -38.75
C TYR A 144 14.78 -30.13 -39.15
N LYS A 145 15.06 -29.12 -38.33
CA LYS A 145 16.15 -28.16 -38.59
C LYS A 145 17.52 -28.83 -38.62
N THR A 146 17.75 -29.80 -37.73
CA THR A 146 19.01 -30.53 -37.67
C THR A 146 19.20 -31.43 -38.90
N LEU A 147 18.17 -32.16 -39.31
CA LEU A 147 18.20 -32.98 -40.52
C LEU A 147 18.38 -32.12 -41.77
N MET A 148 17.65 -31.01 -41.87
CA MET A 148 17.79 -30.08 -42.99
C MET A 148 19.20 -29.51 -43.05
N SER A 149 19.77 -29.13 -41.91
CA SER A 149 21.16 -28.64 -41.83
C SER A 149 22.17 -29.71 -42.26
N ASP A 150 22.01 -30.97 -41.85
CA ASP A 150 22.90 -32.07 -42.29
C ASP A 150 22.77 -32.32 -43.81
N LEU A 151 21.55 -32.28 -44.34
CA LEU A 151 21.31 -32.39 -45.79
C LEU A 151 21.93 -31.24 -46.56
N GLU A 152 21.73 -30.01 -46.11
CA GLU A 152 22.31 -28.82 -46.75
C GLU A 152 23.84 -28.85 -46.70
N ALA A 153 24.42 -29.27 -45.57
CA ALA A 153 25.87 -29.45 -45.44
C ALA A 153 26.41 -30.51 -46.42
N ARG A 154 25.66 -31.58 -46.69
CA ARG A 154 26.02 -32.61 -47.69
C ARG A 154 25.86 -32.11 -49.12
N LEU A 155 24.82 -31.32 -49.38
CA LEU A 155 24.53 -30.72 -50.69
C LEU A 155 25.40 -29.51 -51.00
N GLN A 156 26.13 -28.99 -50.01
CA GLN A 156 27.04 -27.88 -50.19
C GLN A 156 28.03 -28.18 -51.32
N GLN A 157 28.06 -27.30 -52.33
CA GLN A 157 28.79 -27.51 -53.58
C GLN A 157 30.27 -27.87 -53.36
N SER A 158 30.92 -27.26 -52.37
CA SER A 158 32.31 -27.57 -51.99
C SER A 158 32.52 -29.03 -51.54
N ARG A 159 31.56 -29.61 -50.81
CA ARG A 159 31.61 -31.02 -50.40
C ARG A 159 31.28 -31.95 -51.55
N VAL A 160 30.32 -31.58 -52.40
CA VAL A 160 29.97 -32.34 -53.61
C VAL A 160 31.15 -32.38 -54.59
N GLU A 161 31.83 -31.26 -54.82
CA GLU A 161 33.04 -31.19 -55.65
C GLU A 161 34.14 -32.11 -55.10
N THR A 162 34.39 -32.07 -53.80
CA THR A 162 35.42 -32.91 -53.17
C THR A 162 35.07 -34.39 -53.30
N ALA A 163 33.85 -34.77 -52.96
CA ALA A 163 33.39 -36.16 -53.07
C ALA A 163 33.36 -36.68 -54.51
N THR A 164 33.14 -35.79 -55.48
CA THR A 164 33.11 -36.16 -56.91
C THR A 164 34.52 -36.22 -57.52
N LYS A 165 35.46 -35.40 -57.04
CA LYS A 165 36.89 -35.51 -57.34
C LYS A 165 37.47 -36.85 -56.88
N ASP A 166 37.07 -37.33 -55.70
CA ASP A 166 37.44 -38.67 -55.21
C ASP A 166 36.92 -39.81 -56.10
N LEU A 167 35.84 -39.55 -56.86
CA LEU A 167 35.28 -40.46 -57.86
C LEU A 167 35.88 -40.26 -59.27
N GLY A 168 36.86 -39.37 -59.43
CA GLY A 168 37.54 -39.10 -60.71
C GLY A 168 36.77 -38.20 -61.68
N LEU A 169 35.70 -37.55 -61.23
CA LEU A 169 34.93 -36.59 -62.02
C LEU A 169 35.28 -35.17 -61.56
N ASP A 170 35.89 -34.37 -62.44
CA ASP A 170 36.34 -33.02 -62.10
C ASP A 170 35.22 -32.00 -62.39
N LEU A 171 34.38 -31.71 -61.38
CA LEU A 171 33.40 -30.62 -61.46
C LEU A 171 34.13 -29.29 -61.34
N ILE A 172 34.36 -28.64 -62.48
CA ILE A 172 34.95 -27.30 -62.56
C ILE A 172 33.86 -26.27 -62.28
N GLN A 173 33.95 -25.60 -61.14
CA GLN A 173 33.10 -24.45 -60.81
C GLN A 173 33.21 -23.38 -61.90
N PRO A 174 32.10 -22.84 -62.43
CA PRO A 174 32.15 -21.70 -63.34
C PRO A 174 32.57 -20.44 -62.56
N ASN A 175 33.89 -20.23 -62.44
CA ASN A 175 34.51 -19.00 -61.91
C ASN A 175 34.55 -17.88 -62.97
N LYS A 176 33.53 -17.82 -63.83
CA LYS A 176 33.42 -16.80 -64.86
C LYS A 176 32.06 -16.14 -64.70
N GLN A 177 32.07 -14.82 -64.56
CA GLN A 177 30.85 -14.02 -64.50
C GLN A 177 29.94 -14.35 -65.70
N PRO A 178 28.63 -14.57 -65.50
CA PRO A 178 27.70 -14.84 -66.58
C PRO A 178 27.70 -13.63 -67.52
N PHE A 179 28.02 -13.85 -68.78
CA PHE A 179 27.95 -12.83 -69.82
C PHE A 179 26.71 -13.10 -70.69
N LEU A 180 26.02 -12.03 -71.06
CA LEU A 180 24.89 -12.10 -71.97
C LEU A 180 25.42 -12.51 -73.34
N LEU A 181 24.89 -13.60 -73.89
CA LEU A 181 25.04 -13.91 -75.31
C LEU A 181 24.08 -12.97 -76.03
N GLU A 182 24.61 -11.91 -76.64
CA GLU A 182 23.83 -11.13 -77.60
C GLU A 182 23.55 -12.03 -78.80
N GLU A 183 22.27 -12.32 -79.01
CA GLU A 183 21.74 -12.93 -80.23
C GLU A 183 21.90 -11.91 -81.38
N ASN A 184 23.13 -11.75 -81.86
CA ASN A 184 23.35 -11.07 -83.12
C ASN A 184 23.05 -12.05 -84.23
N ALA A 185 21.88 -11.80 -84.83
CA ALA A 185 21.54 -12.16 -86.18
C ALA A 185 22.71 -11.87 -87.11
N ASP A 186 23.32 -12.91 -87.66
CA ASP A 186 24.03 -12.86 -88.92
C ASP A 186 23.54 -14.04 -89.76
N GLU A 187 23.20 -13.69 -90.99
CA GLU A 187 22.44 -14.41 -92.03
C GLU A 187 23.02 -15.76 -92.49
#